data_AF-A0A933G3T5-F1
#
_entry.id   AF-A0A933G3T5-F1
#
_cell.length_a   1.000
_cell.length_b   1.000
_cell.length_c   1.000
_cell.angle_alpha   90.00
_cell.angle_beta   90.00
_cell.angle_gamma   90.00
#
_symmetry.space_group_name_H-M   'P 1'
#
loop_
_entity.id
_entity.type
_entity.pdbx_description
1 polymer ?
#
loop_
_entity_poly.entity_id
_entity_poly.type
_entity_poly.pdbx_seq_one_letter_code
_entity_poly.pdbx_strand_id
1 'polypeptide(L)'
;MIDERLSAPSDETNMTCERTHEIHRYHDGELSPTERSAVESHVTACAECRRLLAELRGLSLLISRMPRTVLPEVVLRRLSECRHAATDRAVLRIAGWMTAAAAAVLIGALLIRQPVVGGETNHRPSVWETVAVTPTPPSEAADGPNSELVLAQWMADDLSWQSSGDLR
;
A
#
# COMPACT_ATOMS: atom_id res chain seq x y z
N MET A 1 -27.03 -19.22 84.03
CA MET A 1 -28.28 -19.92 83.72
C MET A 1 -28.84 -19.27 82.46
N ILE A 2 -29.25 -20.08 81.49
CA ILE A 2 -29.69 -19.80 80.10
C ILE A 2 -28.58 -20.00 79.04
N ASP A 3 -28.50 -21.27 78.60
CA ASP A 3 -28.40 -21.86 77.25
C ASP A 3 -27.45 -21.24 76.21
N GLU A 4 -26.46 -21.95 75.65
CA GLU A 4 -26.49 -23.25 74.96
C GLU A 4 -27.48 -23.34 73.78
N ARG A 5 -27.16 -22.64 72.68
CA ARG A 5 -27.28 -23.13 71.29
C ARG A 5 -26.97 -22.02 70.29
N LEU A 6 -25.73 -21.97 69.84
CA LEU A 6 -25.43 -21.53 68.48
C LEU A 6 -24.53 -22.57 67.83
N SER A 7 -25.12 -23.76 67.64
CA SER A 7 -24.61 -24.76 66.70
C SER A 7 -25.18 -24.41 65.31
N ALA A 8 -24.30 -24.49 64.31
CA ALA A 8 -24.37 -23.90 62.98
C ALA A 8 -25.53 -24.39 62.07
N PRO A 9 -25.58 -23.91 60.82
CA PRO A 9 -24.90 -24.71 59.81
C PRO A 9 -23.82 -23.93 59.06
N SER A 10 -22.67 -24.57 58.93
CA SER A 10 -21.60 -24.25 58.00
C SER A 10 -22.16 -24.21 56.57
N ASP A 11 -22.44 -23.02 56.05
CA ASP A 11 -22.45 -22.79 54.59
C ASP A 11 -21.01 -22.51 54.15
N GLU A 12 -20.14 -23.47 54.45
CA GLU A 12 -18.89 -23.64 53.75
C GLU A 12 -19.31 -24.16 52.37
N THR A 13 -19.70 -23.25 51.48
CA THR A 13 -19.91 -23.55 50.07
C THR A 13 -18.65 -24.23 49.58
N ASN A 14 -18.74 -25.54 49.47
CA ASN A 14 -17.68 -26.42 49.03
C ASN A 14 -17.41 -26.04 47.56
N MET A 15 -16.52 -25.07 47.36
CA MET A 15 -15.96 -24.62 46.08
C MET A 15 -15.19 -25.78 45.46
N THR A 16 -15.90 -26.80 45.00
CA THR A 16 -15.34 -28.13 44.68
C THR A 16 -15.41 -28.44 43.21
N CYS A 17 -16.00 -27.56 42.39
CA CYS A 17 -15.89 -27.71 40.95
C CYS A 17 -14.52 -27.22 40.44
N GLU A 18 -13.68 -28.16 40.02
CA GLU A 18 -12.35 -27.92 39.43
C GLU A 18 -12.42 -27.04 38.16
N ARG A 19 -13.56 -26.99 37.46
CA ARG A 19 -13.76 -26.21 36.22
C ARG A 19 -14.17 -24.75 36.45
N THR A 20 -14.13 -24.27 37.69
CA THR A 20 -14.45 -22.87 38.03
C THR A 20 -13.66 -21.86 37.20
N HIS A 21 -12.36 -22.10 36.99
CA HIS A 21 -11.51 -21.23 36.18
C HIS A 21 -11.98 -21.11 34.72
N GLU A 22 -12.52 -22.18 34.15
CA GLU A 22 -13.04 -22.16 32.77
C GLU A 22 -14.32 -21.33 32.64
N ILE A 23 -15.10 -21.17 33.72
CA ILE A 23 -16.29 -20.31 33.73
C ILE A 23 -15.91 -18.84 33.59
N HIS A 24 -14.82 -18.40 34.21
CA HIS A 24 -14.30 -17.04 34.03
C HIS A 24 -13.86 -16.81 32.58
N ARG A 25 -13.05 -17.72 32.01
CA ARG A 25 -12.65 -17.66 30.59
C ARG A 25 -13.85 -17.70 29.63
N TYR A 26 -14.87 -18.50 29.96
CA TYR A 26 -16.12 -18.56 29.20
C TYR A 26 -16.85 -17.22 29.23
N HIS A 27 -16.97 -16.62 30.41
CA HIS A 27 -17.61 -15.31 30.59
C HIS A 27 -16.91 -14.20 29.80
N ASP A 28 -15.58 -14.20 29.78
CA ASP A 28 -14.77 -13.20 29.08
C ASP A 28 -14.61 -13.48 27.57
N GLY A 29 -15.11 -14.62 27.10
CA GLY A 29 -15.13 -14.99 25.68
C GLY A 29 -13.82 -15.60 25.16
N GLU A 30 -12.91 -16.00 26.05
CA GLU A 30 -11.54 -16.45 25.74
C GLU A 30 -11.44 -17.94 25.34
N LEU A 31 -12.56 -18.66 25.30
CA LEU A 31 -12.60 -20.07 24.93
C LEU A 31 -12.72 -20.27 23.42
N SER A 32 -12.00 -21.26 22.90
CA SER A 32 -12.20 -21.78 21.55
C SER A 32 -13.61 -22.39 21.39
N PRO A 33 -14.12 -22.57 20.15
CA PRO A 33 -15.46 -23.12 19.94
C PRO A 33 -15.68 -24.50 20.59
N THR A 34 -14.66 -25.36 20.60
CA THR A 34 -14.72 -26.70 21.20
C THR A 34 -14.76 -26.65 22.72
N GLU A 35 -13.90 -25.85 23.34
CA GLU A 35 -13.90 -25.63 24.80
C GLU A 35 -15.22 -24.99 25.26
N ARG A 36 -15.76 -24.04 24.49
CA ARG A 36 -17.03 -23.37 24.78
C ARG A 36 -18.18 -24.36 24.90
N SER A 37 -18.34 -25.26 23.94
CA SER A 37 -19.38 -26.31 23.98
C SER A 37 -19.23 -27.25 25.18
N ALA A 38 -17.99 -27.58 25.55
CA ALA A 38 -17.71 -28.40 26.73
C ALA A 38 -18.14 -27.68 28.02
N VAL A 39 -17.87 -26.38 28.14
CA VAL A 39 -18.31 -25.59 29.29
C VAL A 39 -19.83 -25.45 29.33
N GLU A 40 -20.48 -25.22 28.19
CA GLU A 40 -21.95 -25.12 28.12
C GLU A 40 -22.63 -26.41 28.58
N SER A 41 -22.15 -27.56 28.12
CA SER A 41 -22.65 -28.86 28.61
C SER A 41 -22.37 -29.08 30.11
N HIS A 42 -21.25 -28.59 30.62
CA HIS A 42 -20.94 -28.69 32.04
C HIS A 42 -21.86 -27.80 32.89
N VAL A 43 -22.15 -26.58 32.44
CA VAL A 43 -23.04 -25.64 33.11
C VAL A 43 -24.47 -26.20 33.19
N THR A 44 -24.95 -26.96 32.21
CA THR A 44 -26.29 -27.60 32.34
C THR A 44 -26.32 -28.69 33.42
N ALA A 45 -25.20 -29.38 33.67
CA ALA A 45 -25.11 -30.43 34.68
C ALA A 45 -24.72 -29.93 36.09
N CYS A 46 -23.90 -28.86 36.21
CA CYS A 46 -23.34 -28.40 37.48
C CYS A 46 -24.04 -27.13 38.01
N ALA A 47 -24.74 -27.26 39.13
CA ALA A 47 -25.45 -26.14 39.77
C ALA A 47 -24.51 -25.03 40.28
N GLU A 48 -23.33 -25.40 40.76
CA GLU A 48 -22.31 -24.47 41.24
C GLU A 48 -21.81 -23.55 40.12
N CYS A 49 -21.42 -24.13 38.99
CA CYS A 49 -20.98 -23.37 37.81
C CYS A 49 -22.10 -22.51 37.21
N ARG A 50 -23.38 -22.94 37.27
CA ARG A 50 -24.51 -22.06 36.90
C ARG A 50 -24.61 -20.85 37.80
N ARG A 51 -24.51 -21.06 39.11
CA ARG A 51 -24.60 -19.98 40.10
C ARG A 51 -23.46 -18.98 39.90
N LEU A 52 -22.23 -19.46 39.77
CA LEU A 52 -21.06 -18.63 39.50
C LEU A 52 -21.24 -17.81 38.21
N LEU A 53 -21.68 -18.44 37.12
CA LEU A 53 -21.90 -17.73 35.86
C LEU A 53 -23.00 -16.67 35.98
N ALA A 54 -24.06 -16.93 36.76
CA ALA A 54 -25.11 -15.95 37.03
C ALA A 54 -24.59 -14.77 37.89
N GLU A 55 -23.75 -15.04 38.89
CA GLU A 55 -23.09 -14.02 39.71
C GLU A 55 -22.18 -13.11 38.87
N LEU A 56 -21.33 -13.69 38.01
CA LEU A 56 -20.47 -12.95 37.08
C LEU A 56 -21.28 -12.04 36.16
N ARG A 57 -22.32 -12.59 35.51
CA ARG A 57 -23.22 -11.83 34.64
C ARG A 57 -23.94 -10.71 35.39
N GLY A 58 -24.37 -10.97 36.62
CA GLY A 58 -24.99 -10.00 37.50
C GLY A 58 -24.06 -8.83 37.80
N LEU A 59 -22.80 -9.12 38.16
CA LEU A 59 -21.77 -8.12 38.40
C LEU A 59 -21.49 -7.28 37.15
N SER A 60 -21.29 -7.92 35.99
CA SER A 60 -21.07 -7.21 34.73
C SER A 60 -22.24 -6.31 34.35
N LEU A 61 -23.47 -6.75 34.63
CA LEU A 61 -24.67 -5.94 34.39
C LEU A 61 -24.73 -4.73 35.32
N LEU A 62 -24.38 -4.88 36.61
CA LEU A 62 -24.29 -3.76 37.55
C LEU A 62 -23.26 -2.71 37.10
N ILE A 63 -22.07 -3.16 36.70
CA ILE A 63 -21.02 -2.29 36.18
C ILE A 63 -21.48 -1.61 34.88
N SER A 64 -22.15 -2.34 33.99
CA SER A 64 -22.60 -1.81 32.70
C SER A 64 -23.63 -0.68 32.83
N ARG A 65 -24.39 -0.65 33.93
CA ARG A 65 -25.41 0.36 34.24
C ARG A 65 -24.85 1.62 34.91
N MET A 66 -23.59 1.61 35.32
CA MET A 66 -22.97 2.80 35.89
C MET A 66 -22.93 3.92 34.85
N PRO A 67 -23.14 5.18 35.26
CA PRO A 67 -23.06 6.32 34.36
C PRO A 67 -21.68 6.34 33.71
N ARG A 68 -21.66 6.17 32.39
CA ARG A 68 -20.43 6.25 31.62
C ARG A 68 -20.06 7.72 31.45
N THR A 69 -18.85 8.08 31.83
CA THR A 69 -18.31 9.38 31.43
C THR A 69 -18.22 9.43 29.92
N VAL A 70 -18.71 10.52 29.33
CA VAL A 70 -18.46 10.80 27.92
C VAL A 70 -16.97 11.03 27.79
N LEU A 71 -16.32 10.28 26.90
CA LEU A 71 -14.90 10.46 26.64
C LEU A 71 -14.72 11.80 25.88
N PRO A 72 -13.80 12.68 26.29
CA PRO A 72 -13.59 13.95 25.58
C PRO A 72 -13.26 13.72 24.10
N GLU A 73 -13.82 14.56 23.23
CA GLU A 73 -13.65 14.43 21.76
C GLU A 73 -12.19 14.42 21.33
N VAL A 74 -11.31 15.13 22.05
CA VAL A 74 -9.87 15.10 21.78
C VAL A 74 -9.26 13.70 21.94
N VAL A 75 -9.75 12.91 22.88
CA VAL A 75 -9.27 11.54 23.12
C VAL A 75 -9.83 10.60 22.05
N LEU A 76 -11.11 10.73 21.69
CA LEU A 76 -11.72 9.97 20.62
C LEU A 76 -11.01 10.20 19.28
N ARG A 77 -10.70 11.46 18.96
CA ARG A 77 -9.94 11.81 17.77
C ARG A 77 -8.55 11.17 17.77
N ARG A 78 -7.78 11.28 18.85
CA ARG A 78 -6.46 10.65 18.96
C ARG A 78 -6.53 9.13 18.78
N LEU A 79 -7.53 8.47 19.38
CA LEU A 79 -7.72 7.04 19.23
C LEU A 79 -8.04 6.66 17.77
N SER A 80 -8.87 7.46 17.10
CA SER A 80 -9.17 7.26 15.69
C SER A 80 -7.91 7.43 14.81
N GLU A 81 -7.10 8.46 15.05
CA GLU A 81 -5.86 8.71 14.31
C GLU A 81 -4.86 7.56 14.47
N CYS A 82 -4.68 7.03 15.69
CA CYS A 82 -3.83 5.86 15.92
C CYS A 82 -4.31 4.62 15.17
N ARG A 83 -5.63 4.40 15.10
CA ARG A 83 -6.22 3.25 14.38
C ARG A 83 -6.01 3.39 12.87
N HIS A 84 -6.23 4.57 12.32
CA HIS A 84 -6.08 4.81 10.87
C HIS A 84 -4.62 4.69 10.44
N ALA A 85 -3.67 5.19 11.24
CA ALA A 85 -2.25 5.06 10.93
C ALA A 85 -1.77 3.60 10.79
N ALA A 86 -2.38 2.66 11.53
CA ALA A 86 -2.08 1.23 11.42
C ALA A 86 -2.72 0.61 10.16
N THR A 87 -3.99 0.94 9.88
CA THR A 87 -4.71 0.44 8.70
C THR A 87 -4.13 0.99 7.39
N ASP A 88 -3.81 2.28 7.34
CA ASP A 88 -3.26 2.95 6.16
C ASP A 88 -1.92 2.33 5.75
N ARG A 89 -1.08 1.94 6.72
CA ARG A 89 0.21 1.31 6.42
C ARG A 89 0.04 -0.09 5.80
N ALA A 90 -0.97 -0.84 6.22
CA ALA A 90 -1.30 -2.14 5.61
C ALA A 90 -1.86 -1.95 4.18
N VAL A 91 -2.76 -0.99 3.99
CA VAL A 91 -3.33 -0.65 2.68
C VAL A 91 -2.25 -0.17 1.71
N LEU A 92 -1.34 0.71 2.15
CA LEU A 92 -0.21 1.17 1.34
C LEU A 92 0.74 0.04 0.96
N ARG A 93 0.99 -0.94 1.85
CA ARG A 93 1.77 -2.14 1.51
C ARG A 93 1.09 -2.99 0.44
N ILE A 94 -0.20 -3.25 0.59
CA ILE A 94 -0.97 -4.05 -0.39
C ILE A 94 -1.03 -3.32 -1.74
N ALA A 95 -1.30 -2.02 -1.73
CA ALA A 95 -1.29 -1.19 -2.93
C ALA A 95 0.09 -1.19 -3.60
N GLY A 96 1.18 -1.09 -2.83
CA GLY A 96 2.55 -1.18 -3.34
C GLY A 96 2.86 -2.54 -3.98
N TRP A 97 2.36 -3.64 -3.43
CA TRP A 97 2.50 -4.97 -4.03
C TRP A 97 1.69 -5.10 -5.33
N MET A 98 0.47 -4.55 -5.35
CA MET A 98 -0.38 -4.56 -6.56
C MET A 98 0.23 -3.72 -7.69
N THR A 99 0.77 -2.54 -7.39
CA THR A 99 1.44 -1.69 -8.40
C THR A 99 2.72 -2.34 -8.91
N ALA A 100 3.53 -2.95 -8.03
CA ALA A 100 4.71 -3.70 -8.43
C ALA A 100 4.36 -4.90 -9.33
N ALA A 101 3.32 -5.65 -9.00
CA ALA A 101 2.82 -6.74 -9.83
C ALA A 101 2.35 -6.26 -11.20
N ALA A 102 1.56 -5.17 -11.26
CA ALA A 102 1.11 -4.58 -12.51
C ALA A 102 2.29 -4.10 -13.39
N ALA A 103 3.29 -3.46 -12.78
CA ALA A 103 4.50 -3.02 -13.48
C ALA A 103 5.31 -4.22 -14.03
N ALA A 104 5.46 -5.30 -13.25
CA ALA A 104 6.16 -6.50 -13.70
C ALA A 104 5.44 -7.18 -14.89
N VAL A 105 4.11 -7.25 -14.86
CA VAL A 105 3.31 -7.76 -15.98
C VAL A 105 3.49 -6.90 -17.24
N LEU A 106 3.47 -5.57 -17.11
CA LEU A 106 3.70 -4.65 -18.23
C LEU A 106 5.11 -4.80 -18.82
N ILE A 107 6.14 -4.88 -17.98
CA ILE A 107 7.52 -5.08 -18.42
C ILE A 107 7.67 -6.44 -19.11
N GLY A 108 7.14 -7.51 -18.51
CA GLY A 108 7.14 -8.85 -19.10
C GLY A 108 6.44 -8.88 -20.46
N ALA A 109 5.26 -8.26 -20.57
CA ALA A 109 4.53 -8.15 -21.84
C ALA A 109 5.32 -7.35 -22.88
N LEU A 110 5.99 -6.26 -22.49
CA LEU A 110 6.84 -5.49 -23.38
C LEU A 110 8.02 -6.31 -23.88
N LEU A 111 8.71 -7.05 -23.00
CA LEU A 111 9.83 -7.92 -23.34
C LEU A 111 9.42 -9.07 -24.27
N ILE A 112 8.24 -9.67 -24.07
CA ILE A 112 7.69 -10.70 -24.96
C ILE A 112 7.37 -10.12 -26.35
N ARG A 113 6.96 -8.84 -26.42
CA ARG A 113 6.69 -8.14 -27.69
C ARG A 113 7.95 -7.59 -28.37
N GLN A 114 9.09 -7.51 -27.69
CA GLN A 114 10.34 -7.19 -28.37
C GLN A 114 10.73 -8.44 -29.19
N PRO A 115 10.77 -8.39 -30.53
CA PRO A 115 11.51 -9.41 -31.25
C PRO A 115 12.94 -9.34 -30.72
N VAL A 116 13.47 -10.47 -30.23
CA VAL A 116 14.90 -10.60 -29.94
C VAL A 116 15.63 -10.17 -31.19
N VAL A 117 16.16 -8.94 -31.21
CA VAL A 117 17.10 -8.47 -32.24
C VAL A 117 18.43 -9.14 -31.89
N GLY A 118 18.46 -10.45 -32.08
CA GLY A 118 19.66 -11.28 -32.10
C GLY A 118 20.21 -11.35 -33.52
N GLY A 119 20.25 -10.22 -34.20
CA GLY A 119 20.86 -10.08 -35.52
C GLY A 119 22.02 -9.12 -35.37
N GLU A 120 23.21 -9.54 -35.78
CA GLU A 120 24.37 -8.69 -36.04
C GLU A 120 23.91 -7.29 -36.46
N THR A 121 24.14 -6.30 -35.60
CA THR A 121 24.09 -4.91 -36.02
C THR A 121 25.28 -4.70 -36.95
N ASN A 122 25.11 -5.15 -38.20
CA ASN A 122 25.89 -4.67 -39.34
C ASN A 122 25.54 -3.19 -39.45
N HIS A 123 26.21 -2.39 -38.64
CA HIS A 123 26.21 -0.94 -38.69
C HIS A 123 26.95 -0.58 -39.97
N ARG A 124 26.29 -0.77 -41.13
CA ARG A 124 26.68 -0.06 -42.34
C ARG A 124 26.41 1.40 -42.00
N PRO A 125 27.44 2.25 -41.85
CA PRO A 125 27.23 3.65 -41.57
C PRO A 125 26.29 4.20 -42.64
N SER A 126 25.34 5.00 -42.20
CA SER A 126 24.42 5.66 -43.11
C SER A 126 25.20 6.54 -44.08
N VAL A 127 24.65 6.79 -45.28
CA VAL A 127 25.36 7.51 -46.34
C VAL A 127 25.84 8.88 -45.86
N TRP A 128 25.07 9.57 -45.01
CA TRP A 128 25.46 10.88 -44.47
C TRP A 128 26.67 10.80 -43.52
N GLU A 129 26.81 9.71 -42.78
CA GLU A 129 27.90 9.47 -41.84
C GLU A 129 29.21 9.15 -42.58
N THR A 130 29.09 8.48 -43.73
CA THR A 130 30.24 8.25 -44.63
C THR A 130 30.70 9.55 -45.28
N VAL A 131 29.76 10.42 -45.67
CA VAL A 131 30.07 11.73 -46.28
C VAL A 131 30.74 12.68 -45.29
N ALA A 132 30.41 12.60 -44.00
CA ALA A 132 30.99 13.47 -42.97
C ALA A 132 32.45 13.13 -42.63
N VAL A 133 32.88 11.88 -42.81
CA VAL A 133 34.21 11.39 -42.40
C VAL A 133 35.17 11.30 -43.58
N THR A 134 34.69 11.22 -44.82
CA THR A 134 35.55 11.38 -45.98
C THR A 134 36.05 12.83 -46.04
N PRO A 135 37.36 13.12 -45.92
CA PRO A 135 37.87 14.46 -46.17
C PRO A 135 37.48 14.81 -47.61
N THR A 136 36.69 15.89 -47.75
CA THR A 136 36.35 16.45 -49.05
C THR A 136 37.67 16.63 -49.82
N PRO A 137 37.83 16.05 -51.04
CA PRO A 137 39.02 16.34 -51.82
C PRO A 137 39.12 17.86 -51.94
N PRO A 138 40.31 18.46 -51.81
CA PRO A 138 40.45 19.91 -51.84
C PRO A 138 39.82 20.39 -53.14
N SER A 139 38.71 21.11 -53.00
CA SER A 139 38.11 21.87 -54.08
C SER A 139 39.15 22.91 -54.49
N GLU A 140 39.85 22.67 -55.59
CA GLU A 140 40.77 23.62 -56.24
C GLU A 140 40.04 24.85 -56.83
N ALA A 141 39.00 25.34 -56.15
CA ALA A 141 38.21 26.48 -56.59
C ALA A 141 37.93 27.41 -55.41
N ALA A 142 38.80 28.41 -55.22
CA ALA A 142 38.41 29.80 -54.96
C ALA A 142 39.59 30.79 -54.75
N ASP A 143 40.86 30.38 -54.73
CA ASP A 143 41.99 31.34 -54.64
C ASP A 143 42.66 31.59 -55.99
N GLY A 144 41.86 32.04 -56.97
CA GLY A 144 42.36 32.60 -58.22
C GLY A 144 42.05 34.10 -58.30
N PRO A 145 42.90 34.95 -58.90
CA PRO A 145 42.76 36.42 -58.92
C PRO A 145 41.48 36.95 -59.58
N ASN A 146 40.65 36.07 -60.14
CA ASN A 146 39.39 36.40 -60.81
C ASN A 146 38.14 36.08 -59.97
N SER A 147 38.28 35.59 -58.73
CA SER A 147 37.13 35.27 -57.86
C SER A 147 36.29 36.50 -57.53
N GLU A 148 36.94 37.64 -57.30
CA GLU A 148 36.30 38.92 -56.99
C GLU A 148 35.51 39.47 -58.19
N LEU A 149 36.04 39.29 -59.41
CA LEU A 149 35.36 39.67 -60.65
C LEU A 149 34.15 38.80 -60.95
N VAL A 150 34.24 37.49 -60.68
CA VAL A 150 33.10 36.56 -60.83
C VAL A 150 31.99 36.91 -59.83
N LEU A 151 32.36 37.27 -58.60
CA LEU A 151 31.40 37.72 -57.59
C LEU A 151 30.72 39.04 -57.98
N ALA A 152 31.52 40.00 -58.47
CA ALA A 152 31.01 41.30 -58.92
C ALA A 152 30.06 41.17 -60.12
N GLN A 153 30.38 40.30 -61.09
CA GLN A 153 29.53 40.04 -62.25
C GLN A 153 28.19 39.42 -61.82
N TRP A 154 28.22 38.47 -60.89
CA TRP A 154 27.00 37.82 -60.40
C TRP A 154 26.08 38.80 -59.66
N MET A 155 26.65 39.70 -58.84
CA MET A 155 25.90 40.76 -58.17
C MET A 155 25.28 41.75 -59.17
N ALA A 156 25.98 42.08 -60.25
CA ALA A 156 25.47 42.97 -61.29
C ALA A 156 24.29 42.33 -62.04
N ASP A 157 24.36 41.04 -62.35
CA ASP A 157 23.27 40.31 -63.00
C ASP A 157 22.03 40.26 -62.10
N ASP A 158 22.17 39.98 -60.80
CA ASP A 158 21.03 39.93 -59.86
C ASP A 158 20.30 41.27 -59.73
N LEU A 159 21.06 42.38 -59.67
CA LEU A 159 20.49 43.73 -59.63
C LEU A 159 19.82 44.12 -60.96
N SER A 160 20.33 43.63 -62.10
CA SER A 160 19.72 43.87 -63.40
C SER A 160 18.34 43.20 -63.54
N TRP A 161 18.17 42.03 -62.91
CA TRP A 161 16.87 41.34 -62.82
C TRP A 161 15.87 42.11 -61.95
N GLN A 162 16.30 42.70 -60.82
CA GLN A 162 15.41 43.47 -59.94
C GLN A 162 14.98 44.82 -60.54
N SER A 163 15.88 45.52 -61.25
CA SER A 163 15.55 46.81 -61.87
C SER A 163 14.58 46.73 -63.05
N SER A 164 14.50 45.56 -63.70
CA SER A 164 13.58 45.31 -64.84
C SER A 164 12.13 45.02 -64.41
N GLY A 165 11.86 44.89 -63.10
CA GLY A 165 10.53 44.61 -62.55
C GLY A 165 9.67 45.83 -62.19
N ASP A 166 10.25 47.04 -62.12
CA ASP A 166 9.63 48.22 -61.48
C ASP A 166 9.20 49.36 -62.45
N LEU A 167 9.09 49.08 -63.76
CA LEU A 167 8.44 50.00 -64.72
C LEU A 167 7.14 49.40 -65.24
N ARG A 168 6.07 49.51 -64.44
CA ARG A 168 4.69 49.35 -64.90
C ARG A 168 3.72 50.25 -64.15
#